data_AF-A0A226EBC6-F1
#
_entry.id   AF-A0A226EBC6-F1
#
_cell.length_a   1.000
_cell.length_b   1.000
_cell.length_c   1.000
_cell.angle_alpha   90.00
_cell.angle_beta   90.00
_cell.angle_gamma   90.00
#
_symmetry.space_group_name_H-M   'P 1'
#
loop_
_entity.id
_entity.type
_entity.pdbx_description
1 polymer ?
#
loop_
_entity_poly.entity_id
_entity_poly.type
_entity_poly.pdbx_seq_one_letter_code
_entity_poly.pdbx_strand_id
1 'polypeptide(L)'
;NCNPISWGHKTVFPKLLGADRETWNNYDGSEVIKRYDGPRREILADQGTDDYFYHTTKTLNPERLVEVAAANPKVTVNMRMHPGLDHGFNFVKRFWKDHFAHHARNLFLESQGVSF
;
A
#
# COMPACT_ATOMS: atom_id res chain seq x y z
N ASN A 1 -3.87 14.17 1.15
CA ASN A 1 -4.98 13.30 1.60
C ASN A 1 -4.36 12.02 2.11
N CYS A 2 -4.54 11.64 3.38
CA CYS A 2 -4.08 10.33 3.85
C CYS A 2 -4.89 9.20 3.23
N ASN A 3 -4.30 8.02 3.21
CA ASN A 3 -4.87 6.73 2.94
C ASN A 3 -4.32 5.71 3.96
N PRO A 4 -5.15 5.19 4.88
CA PRO A 4 -6.62 5.28 4.93
C PRO A 4 -7.18 6.64 5.37
N ILE A 5 -8.23 7.09 4.66
CA ILE A 5 -8.72 8.49 4.62
C ILE A 5 -9.33 8.98 5.94
N SER A 6 -9.93 8.09 6.74
CA SER A 6 -10.70 8.48 7.93
C SER A 6 -10.13 7.95 9.24
N TRP A 7 -9.63 6.71 9.30
CA TRP A 7 -9.14 6.14 10.55
C TRP A 7 -7.82 6.75 11.02
N GLY A 8 -6.82 6.84 10.13
CA GLY A 8 -5.51 7.41 10.46
C GLY A 8 -5.62 8.88 10.86
N HIS A 9 -6.14 9.70 9.95
CA HIS A 9 -6.26 11.16 10.13
C HIS A 9 -7.16 11.60 11.29
N LYS A 10 -8.26 10.89 11.59
CA LYS A 10 -9.22 11.33 12.62
C LYS A 10 -8.95 10.73 13.99
N THR A 11 -8.39 9.52 14.04
CA THR A 11 -8.34 8.76 15.29
C THR A 11 -6.93 8.56 15.81
N VAL A 12 -5.97 8.30 14.92
CA VAL A 12 -4.61 7.88 15.30
C VAL A 12 -3.63 9.04 15.28
N PHE A 13 -3.53 9.74 14.16
CA PHE A 13 -2.50 10.75 13.93
C PHE A 13 -2.57 11.95 14.88
N PRO A 14 -3.76 12.51 15.21
CA PRO A 14 -3.84 13.59 16.19
C PRO A 14 -3.27 13.21 17.56
N LYS A 15 -3.39 11.93 17.95
CA LYS A 15 -2.93 11.42 19.24
C LYS A 15 -1.44 11.11 19.26
N LEU A 16 -0.90 10.60 18.15
CA LEU A 16 0.49 10.16 18.07
C LEU A 16 1.44 11.23 17.53
N LEU A 17 0.97 12.06 16.61
CA LEU A 17 1.78 13.03 15.85
C LEU A 17 1.40 14.48 16.15
N GLY A 18 0.38 14.70 16.97
CA GLY A 18 -0.12 16.03 17.32
C GLY A 18 -0.98 16.66 16.23
N ALA A 19 -1.28 17.95 16.40
CA ALA A 19 -2.24 18.68 15.55
C ALA A 19 -1.67 19.13 14.20
N ASP A 20 -0.33 19.15 14.06
CA ASP A 20 0.33 19.55 12.83
C ASP A 20 0.19 18.44 11.77
N ARG A 21 -0.69 18.71 10.79
CA ARG A 21 -1.00 17.77 9.71
C ARG A 21 0.12 17.63 8.70
N GLU A 22 1.06 18.56 8.62
CA GLU A 22 2.18 18.43 7.68
C GLU A 22 3.06 17.24 8.07
N THR A 23 3.25 17.01 9.37
CA THR A 23 4.02 15.87 9.90
C THR A 23 3.42 14.52 9.52
N TRP A 24 2.11 14.47 9.29
CA TRP A 24 1.37 13.23 8.98
C TRP A 24 1.73 12.68 7.61
N ASN A 25 2.12 13.54 6.66
CA ASN A 25 2.53 13.13 5.32
C ASN A 25 3.71 12.16 5.35
N ASN A 26 4.52 12.17 6.42
CA ASN A 26 5.61 11.23 6.59
C ASN A 26 5.16 9.79 6.81
N TYR A 27 3.94 9.60 7.30
CA TYR A 27 3.36 8.32 7.68
C TYR A 27 2.24 7.87 6.75
N ASP A 28 1.97 8.64 5.70
CA ASP A 28 1.01 8.29 4.67
C ASP A 28 1.68 7.59 3.49
N GLY A 29 1.32 6.33 3.21
CA GLY A 29 1.91 5.58 2.12
C GLY A 29 1.75 6.24 0.74
N SER A 30 0.64 6.94 0.50
CA SER A 30 0.41 7.63 -0.77
C SER A 30 1.25 8.90 -0.91
N GLU A 31 1.38 9.70 0.15
CA GLU A 31 2.26 10.87 0.18
C GLU A 31 3.74 10.47 0.16
N VAL A 32 4.10 9.31 0.75
CA VAL A 32 5.44 8.72 0.63
C VAL A 32 5.74 8.37 -0.82
N ILE A 33 4.83 7.68 -1.52
CA ILE A 33 5.02 7.35 -2.94
C ILE A 33 5.21 8.61 -3.78
N LYS A 34 4.42 9.67 -3.58
CA LYS A 34 4.56 10.89 -4.40
C LYS A 34 5.95 11.51 -4.36
N ARG A 35 6.60 11.51 -3.21
CA ARG A 35 7.93 12.10 -3.01
C ARG A 35 9.09 11.09 -3.13
N TYR A 36 8.78 9.83 -3.43
CA TYR A 36 9.78 8.77 -3.45
C TYR A 36 10.74 8.95 -4.63
N ASP A 37 12.03 9.10 -4.32
CA ASP A 37 13.09 9.33 -5.29
C ASP A 37 14.19 8.25 -5.27
N GLY A 38 13.92 7.09 -4.64
CA GLY A 38 14.90 6.00 -4.51
C GLY A 38 15.02 5.09 -5.74
N PRO A 39 15.62 3.89 -5.57
CA PRO A 39 15.63 2.84 -6.60
C PRO A 39 14.23 2.43 -7.02
N ARG A 40 14.07 1.87 -8.23
CA ARG A 40 12.75 1.41 -8.68
C ARG A 40 12.16 0.40 -7.71
N ARG A 41 10.87 0.55 -7.37
CA ARG A 41 10.14 -0.33 -6.46
C ARG A 41 8.93 -0.94 -7.13
N GLU A 42 8.74 -2.23 -6.88
CA GLU A 42 7.55 -2.98 -7.26
C GLU A 42 6.77 -3.39 -6.02
N ILE A 43 5.55 -2.86 -5.90
CA ILE A 43 4.63 -3.13 -4.80
C ILE A 43 3.57 -4.09 -5.31
N LEU A 44 3.39 -5.22 -4.60
CA LEU A 44 2.24 -6.11 -4.78
C LEU A 44 1.24 -5.83 -3.66
N ALA A 45 -0.01 -5.57 -4.02
CA ALA A 45 -1.09 -5.36 -3.08
C ALA A 45 -2.34 -6.15 -3.49
N ASP A 46 -3.03 -6.70 -2.49
CA ASP A 46 -4.26 -7.47 -2.66
C ASP A 46 -5.37 -6.86 -1.81
N GLN A 47 -6.54 -6.67 -2.41
CA GLN A 47 -7.74 -6.19 -1.72
C GLN A 47 -8.93 -7.09 -2.02
N GLY A 48 -9.59 -7.59 -0.98
CA GLY A 48 -10.90 -8.22 -1.12
C GLY A 48 -12.01 -7.18 -1.36
N THR A 49 -12.91 -7.43 -2.31
CA THR A 49 -13.97 -6.45 -2.65
C THR A 49 -15.07 -6.37 -1.59
N ASP A 50 -15.21 -7.40 -0.75
CA ASP A 50 -16.23 -7.52 0.29
C ASP A 50 -15.64 -7.21 1.68
N ASP A 51 -14.38 -6.77 1.73
CA ASP A 51 -13.73 -6.26 2.93
C ASP A 51 -14.56 -5.10 3.50
N TYR A 52 -15.03 -5.25 4.73
CA TYR A 52 -15.84 -4.26 5.43
C TYR A 52 -15.20 -2.86 5.44
N PHE A 53 -13.87 -2.78 5.57
CA PHE A 53 -13.13 -1.52 5.66
C PHE A 53 -12.97 -0.83 4.30
N TYR A 54 -13.09 -1.58 3.20
CA TYR A 54 -13.08 -1.08 1.83
C TYR A 54 -14.51 -0.84 1.30
N HIS A 55 -15.36 -1.86 1.38
CA HIS A 55 -16.70 -1.85 0.83
C HIS A 55 -17.65 -0.96 1.63
N THR A 56 -17.66 -1.11 2.96
CA THR A 56 -18.69 -0.51 3.82
C THR A 56 -18.23 0.82 4.42
N THR A 57 -17.11 0.84 5.13
CA THR A 57 -16.66 2.06 5.85
C THR A 57 -15.89 3.04 4.98
N LYS A 58 -15.41 2.59 3.79
CA LYS A 58 -14.53 3.36 2.89
C LYS A 58 -13.30 3.93 3.60
N THR A 59 -12.81 3.21 4.62
CA THR A 59 -11.58 3.58 5.33
C THR A 59 -10.36 3.22 4.49
N LEU A 60 -10.36 2.09 3.77
CA LEU A 60 -9.31 1.71 2.83
C LEU A 60 -9.56 2.36 1.46
N ASN A 61 -8.50 2.80 0.79
CA ASN A 61 -8.56 3.38 -0.56
C ASN A 61 -7.39 2.87 -1.43
N PRO A 62 -7.36 1.57 -1.79
CA PRO A 62 -6.30 1.02 -2.65
C PRO A 62 -6.14 1.76 -3.98
N GLU A 63 -7.22 2.36 -4.51
CA GLU A 63 -7.23 3.13 -5.75
C GLU A 63 -6.30 4.34 -5.66
N ARG A 64 -6.28 5.03 -4.52
CA ARG A 64 -5.36 6.16 -4.31
C ARG A 64 -3.90 5.73 -4.35
N LEU A 65 -3.58 4.52 -3.88
CA LEU A 65 -2.22 3.98 -3.95
C LEU A 65 -1.78 3.77 -5.40
N VAL A 66 -2.68 3.25 -6.23
CA VAL A 66 -2.46 3.06 -7.68
C VAL A 66 -2.32 4.40 -8.38
N GLU A 67 -3.21 5.36 -8.09
CA GLU A 67 -3.20 6.70 -8.69
C GLU A 67 -1.87 7.42 -8.47
N VAL A 68 -1.37 7.46 -7.23
CA VAL A 68 -0.10 8.15 -6.93
C VAL A 68 1.11 7.41 -7.49
N ALA A 69 1.06 6.08 -7.59
CA ALA A 69 2.12 5.30 -8.22
C ALA A 69 2.18 5.53 -9.73
N ALA A 70 1.02 5.67 -10.40
CA ALA A 70 0.99 6.02 -11.82
C ALA A 70 1.66 7.37 -12.13
N ALA A 71 1.67 8.29 -11.16
CA ALA A 71 2.34 9.58 -11.26
C ALA A 71 3.84 9.54 -10.87
N ASN A 72 4.35 8.44 -10.30
CA ASN A 72 5.76 8.29 -9.94
C ASN A 72 6.41 7.15 -10.75
N PRO A 73 7.30 7.44 -11.72
CA PRO A 73 7.92 6.41 -12.57
C PRO A 73 8.82 5.43 -11.81
N LYS A 74 9.23 5.76 -10.58
CA LYS A 74 10.07 4.90 -9.73
C LYS A 74 9.26 3.86 -8.96
N VAL A 75 7.93 3.94 -8.96
CA VAL A 75 7.08 3.03 -8.19
C VAL A 75 6.04 2.40 -9.11
N THR A 76 6.01 1.08 -9.15
CA THR A 76 4.94 0.32 -9.82
C THR A 76 4.12 -0.40 -8.76
N VAL A 77 2.79 -0.25 -8.79
CA VAL A 77 1.86 -0.96 -7.91
C VAL A 77 1.06 -1.96 -8.73
N ASN A 78 1.27 -3.24 -8.46
CA ASN A 78 0.39 -4.32 -8.92
C ASN A 78 -0.73 -4.51 -7.87
N MET A 79 -1.86 -3.86 -8.10
CA MET A 79 -3.05 -3.97 -7.26
C MET A 79 -3.99 -5.03 -7.81
N ARG A 80 -4.29 -6.07 -7.05
CA ARG A 80 -5.24 -7.13 -7.42
C ARG A 80 -6.49 -7.03 -6.56
N MET A 81 -7.63 -6.83 -7.20
CA MET A 81 -8.94 -6.81 -6.55
C MET A 81 -9.54 -8.22 -6.61
N HIS A 82 -9.96 -8.76 -5.47
CA HIS A 82 -10.46 -10.13 -5.35
C HIS A 82 -11.96 -10.17 -5.00
N PRO A 83 -12.82 -10.49 -5.96
CA PRO A 83 -14.27 -10.53 -5.75
C PRO A 83 -14.68 -11.47 -4.61
N GLY A 84 -15.57 -11.01 -3.74
CA GLY A 84 -16.21 -11.84 -2.70
C GLY A 84 -15.32 -12.16 -1.49
N LEU A 85 -14.10 -11.61 -1.41
CA LEU A 85 -13.20 -11.84 -0.29
C LEU A 85 -13.25 -10.69 0.72
N ASP A 86 -13.13 -11.05 1.99
CA ASP A 86 -13.23 -10.16 3.14
C ASP A 86 -11.84 -9.78 3.71
N HIS A 87 -11.84 -9.15 4.90
CA HIS A 87 -10.64 -8.74 5.63
C HIS A 87 -9.98 -9.87 6.45
N GLY A 88 -10.58 -11.07 6.45
CA GLY A 88 -10.22 -12.14 7.37
C GLY A 88 -8.88 -12.80 7.04
N PHE A 89 -8.33 -13.56 7.99
CA PHE A 89 -7.08 -14.29 7.74
C PHE A 89 -7.21 -15.37 6.66
N ASN A 90 -8.44 -15.81 6.34
CA ASN A 90 -8.67 -16.70 5.19
C ASN A 90 -8.31 -16.04 3.86
N PHE A 91 -8.53 -14.74 3.71
CA PHE A 91 -8.07 -13.97 2.56
C PHE A 91 -6.54 -13.98 2.46
N VAL A 92 -5.84 -13.66 3.56
CA VAL A 92 -4.36 -13.67 3.61
C VAL A 92 -3.79 -15.04 3.25
N LYS A 93 -4.34 -16.12 3.83
CA LYS A 93 -3.95 -17.50 3.53
C LYS A 93 -4.15 -17.91 2.07
N ARG A 94 -4.97 -17.19 1.31
CA ARG A 94 -5.19 -17.49 -0.12
C ARG A 94 -4.04 -16.98 -0.98
N PHE A 95 -3.38 -15.89 -0.60
CA PHE A 95 -2.40 -15.19 -1.44
C PHE A 95 -0.99 -15.11 -0.86
N TRP A 96 -0.73 -15.59 0.36
CA TRP A 96 0.61 -15.51 0.97
C TRP A 96 1.70 -16.09 0.08
N LYS A 97 1.48 -17.22 -0.61
CA LYS A 97 2.50 -17.80 -1.51
C LYS A 97 2.92 -16.83 -2.62
N ASP A 98 1.98 -16.07 -3.17
CA ASP A 98 2.27 -15.08 -4.21
C ASP A 98 3.12 -13.94 -3.66
N HIS A 99 2.83 -13.48 -2.43
CA HIS A 99 3.63 -12.47 -1.72
C HIS A 99 5.05 -12.95 -1.44
N PHE A 100 5.19 -14.19 -0.95
CA PHE A 100 6.51 -14.79 -0.73
C PHE A 100 7.29 -14.90 -2.04
N ALA A 101 6.65 -15.33 -3.13
CA ALA A 101 7.28 -15.40 -4.44
C ALA A 101 7.66 -13.99 -4.98
N HIS A 102 6.81 -12.99 -4.77
CA HIS A 102 7.08 -11.59 -5.11
C HIS A 102 8.31 -11.06 -4.38
N HIS A 103 8.37 -11.25 -3.07
CA HIS A 103 9.51 -10.81 -2.27
C HIS A 103 10.77 -11.59 -2.58
N ALA A 104 10.68 -12.92 -2.75
CA ALA A 104 11.82 -13.75 -3.14
C ALA A 104 12.42 -13.27 -4.47
N ARG A 105 11.60 -13.03 -5.50
CA ARG A 105 12.09 -12.48 -6.77
C ARG A 105 12.85 -11.17 -6.57
N ASN A 106 12.27 -10.23 -5.83
CA ASN A 106 12.91 -8.91 -5.64
C ASN A 106 14.20 -9.00 -4.80
N LEU A 107 14.23 -9.80 -3.73
CA LEU A 107 15.43 -9.99 -2.91
C LEU A 107 16.55 -10.71 -3.66
N PHE A 108 16.20 -11.76 -4.41
CA PHE A 108 17.20 -12.51 -5.17
C PHE A 108 17.68 -11.76 -6.42
N LEU A 109 16.82 -10.98 -7.08
CA LEU A 109 17.23 -10.10 -8.17
C LEU A 109 18.12 -8.94 -7.67
N GLU A 110 17.80 -8.35 -6.50
CA GLU A 110 18.68 -7.35 -5.88
C GLU A 110 20.04 -7.96 -5.45
N SER A 111 20.09 -9.23 -5.05
CA SER A 111 21.35 -9.93 -4.72
C SER A 111 22.22 -10.26 -5.94
N GLN A 112 21.67 -10.20 -7.15
CA GLN A 112 22.39 -10.40 -8.42
C GLN A 112 22.82 -9.07 -9.05
N GLY A 113 22.93 -7.99 -8.27
CA GLY A 113 23.40 -6.65 -8.66
C GLY A 113 24.87 -6.58 -9.13
N VAL A 114 25.23 -7.41 -10.10
CA VAL A 114 26.24 -7.06 -11.11
C VAL A 114 25.60 -5.99 -11.99
N SER A 115 26.23 -4.81 -11.98
CA SER A 115 25.95 -3.70 -12.90
C SER A 115 25.98 -4.18 -14.36
N PHE A 116 25.03 -3.71 -15.16
CA PHE A 116 25.26 -3.48 -16.59
C PHE A 116 25.32 -1.97 -16.82
#